data_AF-A0A6C0GP04-F1
#
_entry.id   AF-A0A6C0GP04-F1
#
_cell.length_a   1.000
_cell.length_b   1.000
_cell.length_c   1.000
_cell.angle_alpha   90.00
_cell.angle_beta   90.00
_cell.angle_gamma   90.00
#
_symmetry.space_group_name_H-M   'P 1'
#
loop_
_entity.id
_entity.type
_entity.pdbx_description
1 polymer ?
#
loop_
_entity_poly.entity_id
_entity_poly.type
_entity_poly.pdbx_seq_one_letter_code
_entity_poly.pdbx_strand_id
1 'polypeptide(L)'
;MYPVYLFRKASKLLMAGAILTLFFAGIYVAGKSLIEAESLVLQKYQMPVAKYIQADWEPCIDSLRELYGKNKQLIKAYELQILLALSHYPELKEIPIHYYQEEAFLPLASRPEPFRMLYSKQNWQYNVIISTKSIEAMEPILVKNLPFEAQVGIIGHELAHTSYYLDKSVWQMILIGLNYIFPDFRADFEKNTDRRTIAHGLGWQLLSYAHYARQVMPYEETSLGSKYYLSPAEIELQINQTY
;
A
#
# COMPACT_ATOMS: atom_id res chain seq x y z
N MET A 1 0.20 -11.44 -67.53
CA MET A 1 1.12 -10.93 -66.50
C MET A 1 0.32 -10.30 -65.34
N TYR A 2 -0.49 -11.08 -64.62
CA TYR A 2 -1.30 -10.58 -63.47
C TYR A 2 -1.63 -11.65 -62.38
N PRO A 3 -0.67 -12.33 -61.71
CA PRO A 3 -1.03 -13.10 -60.49
C PRO A 3 -0.30 -12.72 -59.19
N VAL A 4 0.77 -11.91 -59.22
CA VAL A 4 1.63 -11.74 -58.03
C VAL A 4 1.13 -10.65 -57.06
N TYR A 5 0.33 -9.68 -57.52
CA TYR A 5 -0.11 -8.55 -56.69
C TYR A 5 -1.32 -8.86 -55.77
N LEU A 6 -2.21 -9.77 -56.18
CA LEU A 6 -3.39 -10.15 -55.37
C LEU A 6 -3.02 -11.01 -54.15
N PHE A 7 -2.04 -11.91 -54.29
CA PHE A 7 -1.58 -12.78 -53.20
C PHE A 7 -0.97 -11.99 -52.03
N ARG A 8 -0.20 -10.92 -52.32
CA ARG A 8 0.45 -10.08 -51.31
C ARG A 8 -0.51 -9.17 -50.53
N LYS A 9 -1.68 -8.86 -51.10
CA LYS A 9 -2.73 -8.06 -50.45
C LYS A 9 -3.63 -8.93 -49.57
N ALA A 10 -3.96 -10.13 -50.03
CA ALA A 10 -4.70 -11.13 -49.26
C ALA A 10 -3.92 -11.62 -48.03
N SER A 11 -2.60 -11.82 -48.15
CA SER A 11 -1.75 -12.23 -47.01
C SER A 11 -1.65 -11.17 -45.92
N LYS A 12 -1.60 -9.88 -46.29
CA LYS A 12 -1.59 -8.75 -45.33
C LYS A 12 -2.94 -8.57 -44.63
N LEU A 13 -4.06 -8.80 -45.32
CA LEU A 13 -5.41 -8.73 -44.73
C LEU A 13 -5.65 -9.88 -43.73
N LEU A 14 -5.22 -11.10 -44.09
CA LEU A 14 -5.29 -12.27 -43.19
C LEU A 14 -4.42 -12.09 -41.95
N MET A 15 -3.22 -11.54 -42.10
CA MET A 15 -2.30 -11.27 -40.99
C MET A 15 -2.83 -10.14 -40.08
N ALA A 16 -3.43 -9.08 -40.64
CA ALA A 16 -4.08 -8.03 -39.87
C ALA A 16 -5.33 -8.55 -39.11
N GLY A 17 -6.12 -9.42 -39.73
CA GLY A 17 -7.24 -10.10 -39.08
C GLY A 17 -6.80 -10.97 -37.90
N ALA A 18 -5.75 -11.78 -38.08
CA ALA A 18 -5.19 -12.61 -37.01
C ALA A 18 -4.64 -11.78 -35.84
N ILE A 19 -3.96 -10.67 -36.10
CA ILE A 19 -3.47 -9.74 -35.05
C ILE A 19 -4.65 -9.13 -34.29
N LEU A 20 -5.71 -8.72 -34.99
CA LEU A 20 -6.90 -8.14 -34.36
C LEU A 20 -7.64 -9.17 -33.50
N THR A 21 -7.78 -10.41 -33.97
CA THR A 21 -8.40 -11.50 -33.20
C THR A 21 -7.56 -11.86 -31.97
N LEU A 22 -6.23 -11.96 -32.10
CA LEU A 22 -5.33 -12.19 -30.97
C LEU A 22 -5.39 -11.05 -29.95
N PHE A 23 -5.54 -9.80 -30.42
CA PHE A 23 -5.69 -8.63 -29.56
C PHE A 23 -7.00 -8.67 -28.76
N PHE A 24 -8.15 -8.92 -29.41
CA PHE A 24 -9.43 -9.05 -28.72
C PHE A 24 -9.50 -10.29 -27.82
N ALA A 25 -8.91 -11.41 -28.23
CA ALA A 25 -8.78 -12.60 -27.38
C ALA A 25 -7.91 -12.30 -26.15
N GLY A 26 -6.82 -11.55 -26.31
CA GLY A 26 -5.99 -11.09 -25.20
C GLY A 26 -6.75 -10.20 -24.22
N ILE A 27 -7.54 -9.24 -24.71
CA ILE A 27 -8.40 -8.39 -23.86
C ILE A 27 -9.45 -9.24 -23.12
N TYR A 28 -10.09 -10.18 -23.81
CA TYR A 28 -11.12 -11.05 -23.21
C TYR A 28 -10.53 -11.97 -22.13
N VAL A 29 -9.37 -12.59 -22.40
CA VAL A 29 -8.68 -13.47 -21.45
C VAL A 29 -8.20 -12.68 -20.23
N ALA A 30 -7.60 -11.51 -20.42
CA ALA A 30 -7.18 -10.64 -19.32
C ALA A 30 -8.38 -10.13 -18.48
N GLY A 31 -9.48 -9.78 -19.14
CA GLY A 31 -10.73 -9.43 -18.45
C GLY A 31 -11.28 -10.58 -17.61
N LYS A 32 -11.23 -11.81 -18.14
CA LYS A 32 -11.67 -13.01 -17.41
C LYS A 32 -10.75 -13.32 -16.22
N SER A 33 -9.43 -13.23 -16.38
CA SER A 33 -8.49 -13.47 -15.28
C SER A 33 -8.63 -12.45 -14.15
N LEU A 34 -8.88 -11.18 -14.49
CA LEU A 34 -9.19 -10.14 -13.50
C LEU A 34 -10.47 -10.44 -12.72
N ILE A 35 -11.54 -10.85 -13.40
CA ILE A 35 -12.81 -11.23 -12.74
C ILE A 35 -12.63 -12.44 -11.83
N GLU A 36 -11.88 -13.45 -12.26
CA GLU A 36 -11.56 -14.63 -11.44
C GLU A 36 -10.73 -14.24 -10.20
N ALA A 37 -9.71 -13.37 -10.37
CA ALA A 37 -8.91 -12.84 -9.27
C ALA A 37 -9.76 -12.01 -8.28
N GLU A 38 -10.61 -11.11 -8.76
CA GLU A 38 -11.55 -10.35 -7.93
C GLU A 38 -12.49 -11.28 -7.18
N SER A 39 -13.06 -12.29 -7.84
CA SER A 39 -13.99 -13.24 -7.20
C SER A 39 -13.33 -14.04 -6.07
N LEU A 40 -12.07 -14.47 -6.25
CA LEU A 40 -11.33 -15.26 -5.26
C LEU A 40 -10.93 -14.42 -4.05
N VAL A 41 -10.52 -13.16 -4.27
CA VAL A 41 -10.23 -12.22 -3.19
C VAL A 41 -11.53 -11.85 -2.46
N LEU A 42 -12.57 -11.45 -3.18
CA LEU A 42 -13.87 -11.08 -2.60
C LEU A 42 -14.54 -12.22 -1.83
N GLN A 43 -14.36 -13.47 -2.24
CA GLN A 43 -14.85 -14.63 -1.48
C GLN A 43 -14.22 -14.72 -0.08
N LYS A 44 -12.95 -14.31 0.06
CA LYS A 44 -12.22 -14.27 1.33
C LYS A 44 -12.35 -12.92 2.06
N TYR A 45 -12.75 -11.87 1.36
CA TYR A 45 -12.76 -10.48 1.85
C TYR A 45 -14.12 -10.13 2.47
N GLN A 46 -14.24 -10.29 3.78
CA GLN A 46 -15.33 -9.71 4.57
C GLN A 46 -14.78 -8.55 5.38
N MET A 47 -15.21 -7.34 5.09
CA MET A 47 -14.75 -6.15 5.78
C MET A 47 -15.58 -5.90 7.05
N PRO A 48 -14.93 -5.53 8.18
CA PRO A 48 -13.48 -5.46 8.38
C PRO A 48 -12.86 -6.86 8.55
N VAL A 49 -11.65 -7.06 7.99
CA VAL A 49 -10.89 -8.32 8.20
C VAL A 49 -10.32 -8.31 9.62
N ALA A 50 -10.97 -9.04 10.52
CA ALA A 50 -10.59 -9.08 11.93
C ALA A 50 -9.18 -9.65 12.17
N LYS A 51 -8.69 -10.52 11.27
CA LYS A 51 -7.35 -11.10 11.36
C LYS A 51 -6.76 -11.48 10.03
N TYR A 52 -5.49 -11.15 9.83
CA TYR A 52 -4.67 -11.68 8.74
C TYR A 52 -3.74 -12.79 9.21
N ILE A 53 -3.85 -13.96 8.59
CA ILE A 53 -2.98 -15.12 8.81
C ILE A 53 -2.24 -15.41 7.50
N GLN A 54 -0.91 -15.43 7.54
CA GLN A 54 -0.08 -15.56 6.34
C GLN A 54 -0.45 -16.78 5.49
N ALA A 55 -0.57 -17.97 6.10
CA ALA A 55 -0.90 -19.22 5.41
C ALA A 55 -2.24 -19.19 4.66
N ASP A 56 -3.21 -18.37 5.11
CA ASP A 56 -4.52 -18.27 4.48
C ASP A 56 -4.48 -17.42 3.20
N TRP A 57 -3.49 -16.51 3.09
CA TRP A 57 -3.40 -15.50 2.04
C TRP A 57 -2.23 -15.71 1.07
N GLU A 58 -1.20 -16.46 1.45
CA GLU A 58 -0.12 -16.87 0.54
C GLU A 58 -0.64 -17.48 -0.78
N PRO A 59 -1.65 -18.37 -0.79
CA PRO A 59 -2.19 -18.91 -2.05
C PRO A 59 -2.87 -17.87 -2.95
N CYS A 60 -3.22 -16.70 -2.41
CA CYS A 60 -3.89 -15.62 -3.16
C CYS A 60 -2.92 -14.58 -3.71
N ILE A 61 -1.60 -14.72 -3.50
CA ILE A 61 -0.63 -13.67 -3.84
C ILE A 61 -0.66 -13.27 -5.32
N ASP A 62 -0.84 -14.22 -6.23
CA ASP A 62 -0.89 -13.93 -7.67
C ASP A 62 -2.15 -13.12 -8.04
N SER A 63 -3.31 -13.47 -7.46
CA SER A 63 -4.54 -12.68 -7.61
C SER A 63 -4.39 -11.28 -7.02
N LEU A 64 -3.80 -11.16 -5.83
CA LEU A 64 -3.54 -9.86 -5.21
C LEU A 64 -2.58 -9.01 -6.05
N ARG A 65 -1.54 -9.62 -6.63
CA ARG A 65 -0.58 -8.93 -7.50
C ARG A 65 -1.25 -8.41 -8.77
N GLU A 66 -2.12 -9.21 -9.38
CA GLU A 66 -2.89 -8.81 -10.56
C GLU A 66 -3.79 -7.60 -10.26
N LEU A 67 -4.42 -7.58 -9.07
CA LEU A 67 -5.34 -6.52 -8.67
C LEU A 67 -4.63 -5.24 -8.20
N TYR A 68 -3.57 -5.37 -7.39
CA TYR A 68 -3.00 -4.24 -6.62
C TYR A 68 -1.53 -3.96 -6.94
N GLY A 69 -0.86 -4.83 -7.71
CA GLY A 69 0.56 -4.71 -8.05
C GLY A 69 0.87 -3.73 -9.19
N LYS A 70 -0.15 -3.27 -9.93
CA LYS A 70 0.05 -2.34 -11.04
C LYS A 70 0.65 -1.01 -10.58
N ASN A 71 1.65 -0.52 -11.32
CA ASN A 71 2.43 0.68 -11.00
C ASN A 71 3.18 0.62 -9.66
N LYS A 72 3.36 -0.57 -9.08
CA LYS A 72 4.11 -0.76 -7.84
C LYS A 72 5.47 -1.37 -8.13
N GLN A 73 6.52 -0.83 -7.50
CA GLN A 73 7.81 -1.50 -7.42
C GLN A 73 7.88 -2.19 -6.05
N LEU A 74 7.41 -3.44 -6.00
CA LEU A 74 7.28 -4.24 -4.78
C LEU A 74 8.63 -4.84 -4.34
N ILE A 75 8.77 -5.09 -3.04
CA ILE A 75 9.89 -5.85 -2.47
C ILE A 75 9.44 -7.24 -2.05
N LYS A 76 10.18 -8.27 -2.46
CA LYS A 76 9.83 -9.68 -2.23
C LYS A 76 9.60 -10.02 -0.75
N ALA A 77 10.39 -9.43 0.15
CA ALA A 77 10.34 -9.73 1.58
C ALA A 77 8.99 -9.40 2.24
N TYR A 78 8.27 -8.41 1.72
CA TYR A 78 6.99 -7.95 2.28
C TYR A 78 5.88 -7.89 1.23
N GLU A 79 6.04 -8.62 0.13
CA GLU A 79 5.16 -8.50 -1.03
C GLU A 79 3.69 -8.78 -0.66
N LEU A 80 3.45 -9.87 0.08
CA LEU A 80 2.12 -10.24 0.52
C LEU A 80 1.51 -9.18 1.45
N GLN A 81 2.29 -8.69 2.42
CA GLN A 81 1.86 -7.69 3.39
C GLN A 81 1.51 -6.36 2.71
N ILE A 82 2.33 -5.94 1.73
CA ILE A 82 2.09 -4.75 0.92
C ILE A 82 0.82 -4.90 0.10
N LEU A 83 0.63 -6.04 -0.57
CA LEU A 83 -0.54 -6.28 -1.41
C LEU A 83 -1.83 -6.38 -0.60
N LEU A 84 -1.79 -7.01 0.58
CA LEU A 84 -2.91 -7.02 1.53
C LEU A 84 -3.21 -5.61 2.02
N ALA A 85 -2.21 -4.83 2.44
CA ALA A 85 -2.45 -3.45 2.85
C ALA A 85 -3.05 -2.62 1.69
N LEU A 86 -2.53 -2.75 0.46
CA LEU A 86 -3.06 -2.06 -0.72
C LEU A 86 -4.51 -2.43 -1.07
N SER A 87 -4.98 -3.64 -0.73
CA SER A 87 -6.37 -4.03 -1.00
C SER A 87 -7.40 -3.17 -0.27
N HIS A 88 -6.96 -2.47 0.78
CA HIS A 88 -7.76 -1.53 1.57
C HIS A 88 -7.78 -0.10 1.00
N TYR A 89 -6.91 0.23 0.03
CA TYR A 89 -6.76 1.59 -0.54
C TYR A 89 -7.05 1.57 -2.05
N PRO A 90 -8.33 1.43 -2.48
CA PRO A 90 -8.68 1.37 -3.91
C PRO A 90 -8.23 2.59 -4.71
N GLU A 91 -8.15 3.77 -4.07
CA GLU A 91 -7.65 5.00 -4.67
C GLU A 91 -6.14 4.95 -5.01
N LEU A 92 -5.38 4.01 -4.44
CA LEU A 92 -3.96 3.81 -4.71
C LEU A 92 -3.69 2.79 -5.83
N LYS A 93 -4.72 2.14 -6.40
CA LYS A 93 -4.59 1.07 -7.41
C LYS A 93 -3.72 1.50 -8.59
N GLU A 94 -3.97 2.69 -9.13
CA GLU A 94 -3.25 3.22 -10.29
C GLU A 94 -2.06 4.13 -9.92
N ILE A 95 -1.82 4.40 -8.63
CA ILE A 95 -0.80 5.34 -8.18
C ILE A 95 0.60 4.70 -8.19
N PRO A 96 1.63 5.36 -8.74
CA PRO A 96 3.01 4.87 -8.67
C PRO A 96 3.56 4.89 -7.23
N ILE A 97 3.93 3.71 -6.71
CA ILE A 97 4.54 3.58 -5.38
C ILE A 97 5.76 2.67 -5.48
N HIS A 98 6.91 3.16 -5.01
CA HIS A 98 8.14 2.39 -4.93
C HIS A 98 8.41 1.99 -3.48
N TYR A 99 8.47 0.69 -3.24
CA TYR A 99 8.86 0.11 -1.97
C TYR A 99 10.33 -0.25 -2.04
N TYR A 100 11.12 0.14 -1.05
CA TYR A 100 12.51 -0.27 -0.96
C TYR A 100 13.00 -0.31 0.48
N GLN A 101 14.15 -0.93 0.69
CA GLN A 101 14.77 -1.07 1.99
C GLN A 101 16.08 -0.28 2.06
N GLU A 102 16.30 0.42 3.16
CA GLU A 102 17.56 1.12 3.47
C GLU A 102 17.79 1.14 4.98
N GLU A 103 18.96 1.55 5.45
CA GLU A 103 19.14 1.90 6.86
C GLU A 103 18.55 3.29 7.09
N ALA A 104 17.63 3.43 8.05
CA ALA A 104 17.01 4.72 8.34
C ALA A 104 16.56 4.82 9.81
N PHE A 105 16.39 6.06 10.27
CA PHE A 105 16.03 6.36 11.65
C PHE A 105 14.62 5.88 12.01
N LEU A 106 13.63 6.06 11.14
CA LEU A 106 12.27 5.57 11.39
C LEU A 106 12.16 4.12 10.92
N PRO A 107 11.42 3.24 11.61
CA PRO A 107 11.20 1.86 11.16
C PRO A 107 10.59 1.73 9.77
N LEU A 108 9.72 2.68 9.45
CA LEU A 108 8.94 2.73 8.23
C LEU A 108 8.56 4.19 7.95
N ALA A 109 8.52 4.60 6.67
CA ALA A 109 8.09 5.94 6.30
C ALA A 109 7.55 6.01 4.87
N SER A 110 6.49 6.80 4.66
CA SER A 110 5.93 7.14 3.36
C SER A 110 6.10 8.63 3.03
N ARG A 111 6.60 8.90 1.83
CA ARG A 111 6.78 10.28 1.33
C ARG A 111 6.65 10.35 -0.19
N PRO A 112 6.22 11.49 -0.75
CA PRO A 112 6.36 11.71 -2.19
C PRO A 112 7.85 11.74 -2.58
N GLU A 113 8.16 11.33 -3.80
CA GLU A 113 9.51 11.41 -4.36
C GLU A 113 9.81 12.89 -4.69
N PRO A 114 10.80 13.52 -4.02
CA PRO A 114 10.99 14.98 -4.07
C PRO A 114 11.22 15.55 -5.48
N PHE A 115 11.94 14.85 -6.35
CA PHE A 115 12.22 15.35 -7.70
C PHE A 115 11.01 15.19 -8.63
N ARG A 116 10.22 14.14 -8.46
CA ARG A 116 8.97 13.88 -9.18
C ARG A 116 7.90 14.92 -8.84
N MET A 117 7.94 15.48 -7.63
CA MET A 117 7.04 16.58 -7.23
C MET A 117 7.25 17.89 -7.98
N LEU A 118 8.42 18.09 -8.60
CA LEU A 118 8.70 19.27 -9.44
C LEU A 118 7.97 19.21 -10.79
N TYR A 119 7.42 18.05 -11.16
CA TYR A 119 6.62 17.86 -12.36
C TYR A 119 5.12 17.95 -12.06
N SER A 120 4.29 17.87 -13.11
CA SER A 120 2.83 17.83 -12.95
C SER A 120 2.41 16.62 -12.11
N LYS A 121 1.30 16.78 -11.38
CA LYS A 121 0.80 15.81 -10.38
C LYS A 121 0.65 14.38 -10.90
N GLN A 122 0.31 14.21 -12.18
CA GLN A 122 0.22 12.90 -12.85
C GLN A 122 1.56 12.14 -12.94
N ASN A 123 2.69 12.82 -12.77
CA ASN A 123 4.04 12.24 -12.76
C ASN A 123 4.58 12.01 -11.35
N TRP A 124 3.78 12.30 -10.31
CA TRP A 124 4.21 12.05 -8.94
C TRP A 124 4.35 10.56 -8.70
N GLN A 125 5.36 10.23 -7.92
CA GLN A 125 5.61 8.90 -7.40
C GLN A 125 5.76 9.02 -5.90
N TYR A 126 5.32 8.00 -5.18
CA TYR A 126 5.49 7.90 -3.74
C TYR A 126 6.50 6.81 -3.42
N ASN A 127 7.18 6.97 -2.30
CA ASN A 127 8.16 6.02 -1.79
C ASN A 127 7.72 5.55 -0.41
N VAL A 128 7.75 4.23 -0.19
CA VAL A 128 7.60 3.61 1.12
C VAL A 128 8.92 2.93 1.48
N ILE A 129 9.53 3.40 2.55
CA ILE A 129 10.89 3.06 2.95
C ILE A 129 10.82 2.15 4.15
N ILE A 130 11.25 0.89 4.00
CA ILE A 130 11.24 -0.12 5.07
C ILE A 130 12.65 -0.28 5.63
N SER A 131 12.86 0.12 6.88
CA SER A 131 14.19 0.14 7.46
C SER A 131 14.74 -1.26 7.73
N THR A 132 15.98 -1.51 7.31
CA THR A 132 16.71 -2.76 7.63
C THR A 132 17.38 -2.68 8.99
N LYS A 133 17.72 -1.47 9.43
CA LYS A 133 18.40 -1.13 10.67
C LYS A 133 18.03 0.29 11.08
N SER A 134 17.97 0.54 12.39
CA SER A 134 17.67 1.82 13.02
C SER A 134 18.48 1.99 14.32
N ILE A 135 18.16 3.01 15.10
CA ILE A 135 18.68 3.20 16.46
C ILE A 135 18.13 2.12 17.40
N GLU A 136 18.88 1.81 18.47
CA GLU A 136 18.54 0.75 19.44
C GLU A 136 17.11 0.86 19.97
N ALA A 137 16.64 2.07 20.25
CA ALA A 137 15.29 2.30 20.75
C ALA A 137 14.19 1.91 19.74
N MET A 138 14.46 1.89 18.44
CA MET A 138 13.49 1.61 17.37
C MET A 138 13.70 0.25 16.71
N GLU A 139 14.83 -0.41 16.95
CA GLU A 139 15.14 -1.75 16.46
C GLU A 139 14.02 -2.78 16.75
N PRO A 140 13.44 -2.85 17.96
CA PRO A 140 12.40 -3.84 18.27
C PRO A 140 11.13 -3.72 17.41
N ILE A 141 10.85 -2.54 16.85
CA ILE A 141 9.66 -2.25 16.05
C ILE A 141 9.94 -2.13 14.55
N LEU A 142 11.13 -2.50 14.07
CA LEU A 142 11.38 -2.68 12.64
C LEU A 142 10.40 -3.70 12.04
N VAL A 143 9.95 -3.47 10.80
CA VAL A 143 8.92 -4.30 10.15
C VAL A 143 9.27 -5.79 10.16
N LYS A 144 10.54 -6.15 9.94
CA LYS A 144 11.04 -7.54 10.00
C LYS A 144 10.80 -8.24 11.35
N ASN A 145 10.69 -7.47 12.43
CA ASN A 145 10.53 -7.98 13.79
C ASN A 145 9.06 -8.04 14.23
N LEU A 146 8.14 -7.47 13.45
CA LEU A 146 6.72 -7.45 13.79
C LEU A 146 6.03 -8.77 13.41
N PRO A 147 4.97 -9.19 14.13
CA PRO A 147 4.08 -10.23 13.67
C PRO A 147 3.45 -9.90 12.30
N PHE A 148 3.15 -10.90 11.49
CA PHE A 148 2.62 -10.72 10.12
C PHE A 148 1.46 -9.72 10.05
N GLU A 149 0.48 -9.84 10.95
CA GLU A 149 -0.67 -8.96 10.99
C GLU A 149 -0.30 -7.50 11.31
N ALA A 150 0.60 -7.28 12.27
CA ALA A 150 1.11 -5.96 12.60
C ALA A 150 1.93 -5.35 11.45
N GLN A 151 2.62 -6.16 10.64
CA GLN A 151 3.28 -5.70 9.42
C GLN A 151 2.26 -5.15 8.42
N VAL A 152 1.15 -5.85 8.19
CA VAL A 152 0.05 -5.35 7.33
C VAL A 152 -0.50 -4.02 7.88
N GLY A 153 -0.68 -3.93 9.20
CA GLY A 153 -1.20 -2.72 9.86
C GLY A 153 -0.31 -1.50 9.70
N ILE A 154 0.99 -1.62 10.01
CA ILE A 154 1.92 -0.49 9.91
C ILE A 154 2.22 -0.10 8.45
N ILE A 155 2.20 -1.06 7.51
CA ILE A 155 2.25 -0.73 6.08
C ILE A 155 0.98 0.00 5.67
N GLY A 156 -0.18 -0.42 6.17
CA GLY A 156 -1.45 0.31 6.03
C GLY A 156 -1.36 1.75 6.50
N HIS A 157 -0.78 1.99 7.68
CA HIS A 157 -0.52 3.35 8.19
C HIS A 157 0.24 4.24 7.20
N GLU A 158 1.29 3.70 6.59
CA GLU A 158 2.04 4.43 5.58
C GLU A 158 1.26 4.68 4.28
N LEU A 159 0.39 3.75 3.89
CA LEU A 159 -0.52 3.95 2.78
C LEU A 159 -1.58 5.01 3.10
N ALA A 160 -2.02 5.12 4.36
CA ALA A 160 -2.90 6.22 4.79
C ALA A 160 -2.22 7.60 4.70
N HIS A 161 -0.89 7.68 4.92
CA HIS A 161 -0.13 8.89 4.57
C HIS A 161 -0.16 9.14 3.06
N THR A 162 0.15 8.14 2.24
CA THR A 162 0.14 8.28 0.77
C THR A 162 -1.23 8.74 0.25
N SER A 163 -2.31 8.09 0.71
CA SER A 163 -3.70 8.42 0.38
C SER A 163 -4.01 9.87 0.75
N TYR A 164 -3.63 10.30 1.95
CA TYR A 164 -3.79 11.70 2.39
C TYR A 164 -3.03 12.71 1.51
N TYR A 165 -1.93 12.31 0.87
CA TYR A 165 -1.17 13.18 -0.02
C TYR A 165 -1.76 13.28 -1.44
N LEU A 166 -2.68 12.40 -1.84
CA LEU A 166 -3.20 12.34 -3.22
C LEU A 166 -3.94 13.60 -3.66
N ASP A 167 -4.58 14.33 -2.75
CA ASP A 167 -5.34 15.55 -3.04
C ASP A 167 -4.51 16.83 -2.78
N LYS A 168 -3.30 16.71 -2.23
CA LYS A 168 -2.45 17.86 -1.87
C LYS A 168 -1.73 18.47 -3.07
N SER A 169 -1.48 19.77 -2.98
CA SER A 169 -0.59 20.53 -3.87
C SER A 169 0.85 20.49 -3.36
N VAL A 170 1.82 20.83 -4.22
CA VAL A 170 3.25 20.94 -3.83
C VAL A 170 3.40 21.84 -2.59
N TRP A 171 2.73 22.99 -2.57
CA TRP A 171 2.79 23.93 -1.45
C TRP A 171 2.25 23.34 -0.16
N GLN A 172 1.12 22.62 -0.20
CA GLN A 172 0.59 21.95 0.98
C GLN A 172 1.54 20.87 1.48
N MET A 173 2.20 20.12 0.59
CA MET A 173 3.19 19.11 0.98
C MET A 173 4.40 19.73 1.68
N ILE A 174 4.90 20.86 1.18
CA ILE A 174 5.98 21.62 1.83
C ILE A 174 5.53 22.09 3.22
N LEU A 175 4.34 22.67 3.33
CA LEU A 175 3.79 23.12 4.61
C LEU A 175 3.62 21.97 5.61
N ILE A 176 3.16 20.79 5.17
CA ILE A 176 3.10 19.59 6.01
C ILE A 176 4.50 19.23 6.52
N GLY A 177 5.50 19.17 5.63
CA GLY A 177 6.88 18.83 6.00
C GLY A 177 7.49 19.80 7.00
N LEU A 178 7.28 21.11 6.82
CA LEU A 178 7.75 22.14 7.76
C LEU A 178 7.05 22.04 9.12
N ASN A 179 5.74 21.83 9.11
CA ASN A 179 4.96 21.75 10.35
C ASN A 179 5.22 20.45 11.13
N TYR A 180 5.67 19.39 10.47
CA TYR A 180 5.97 18.10 11.10
C TYR A 180 7.08 18.19 12.17
N ILE A 181 7.89 19.26 12.17
CA ILE A 181 8.90 19.53 13.20
C ILE A 181 8.24 19.91 14.53
N PHE A 182 7.03 20.50 14.51
CA PHE A 182 6.31 20.89 15.72
C PHE A 182 5.63 19.66 16.37
N PRO A 183 5.93 19.35 17.65
CA PRO A 183 5.46 18.13 18.29
C PRO A 183 3.95 17.95 18.32
N ASP A 184 3.18 19.03 18.46
CA ASP A 184 1.72 18.92 18.58
C ASP A 184 1.07 18.72 17.20
N PHE A 185 1.56 19.42 16.18
CA PHE A 185 1.16 19.15 14.79
C PHE A 185 1.49 17.70 14.40
N ARG A 186 2.69 17.22 14.74
CA ARG A 186 3.08 15.83 14.47
C ARG A 186 2.18 14.84 15.18
N ALA A 187 1.85 15.07 16.45
CA ALA A 187 0.94 14.22 17.21
C ALA A 187 -0.45 14.17 16.60
N ASP A 188 -1.01 15.32 16.23
CA ASP A 188 -2.31 15.36 15.56
C ASP A 188 -2.27 14.71 14.18
N PHE A 189 -1.17 14.89 13.44
CA PHE A 189 -1.01 14.33 12.11
C PHE A 189 -0.94 12.80 12.12
N GLU A 190 -0.10 12.22 12.98
CA GLU A 190 0.05 10.76 13.16
C GLU A 190 -1.24 10.13 13.70
N LYS A 191 -1.86 10.70 14.75
CA LYS A 191 -3.17 10.22 15.25
C LYS A 191 -4.22 10.26 14.15
N ASN A 192 -4.28 11.31 13.34
CA ASN A 192 -5.20 11.35 12.21
C ASN A 192 -4.85 10.34 11.10
N THR A 193 -3.59 9.95 10.96
CA THR A 193 -3.22 8.81 10.11
C THR A 193 -3.75 7.51 10.67
N ASP A 194 -3.62 7.25 11.98
CA ASP A 194 -4.23 6.07 12.63
C ASP A 194 -5.75 6.01 12.35
N ARG A 195 -6.45 7.15 12.50
CA ARG A 195 -7.89 7.23 12.17
C ARG A 195 -8.18 6.90 10.70
N ARG A 196 -7.36 7.40 9.77
CA ARG A 196 -7.49 7.08 8.35
C ARG A 196 -7.25 5.59 8.10
N THR A 197 -6.25 4.98 8.73
CA THR A 197 -5.99 3.54 8.63
C THR A 197 -7.18 2.71 9.10
N ILE A 198 -7.80 3.09 10.22
CA ILE A 198 -9.03 2.48 10.73
C ILE A 198 -10.18 2.66 9.74
N ALA A 199 -10.35 3.86 9.18
CA ALA A 199 -11.39 4.14 8.18
C ALA A 199 -11.24 3.32 6.88
N HIS A 200 -10.01 2.93 6.51
CA HIS A 200 -9.75 2.00 5.40
C HIS A 200 -9.90 0.53 5.80
N GLY A 201 -10.33 0.26 7.04
CA GLY A 201 -10.66 -1.07 7.50
C GLY A 201 -9.48 -1.91 7.99
N LEU A 202 -8.35 -1.26 8.30
CA LEU A 202 -7.14 -1.89 8.87
C LEU A 202 -7.03 -1.67 10.39
N GLY A 203 -8.14 -1.36 11.07
CA GLY A 203 -8.13 -1.04 12.50
C GLY A 203 -7.61 -2.18 13.37
N TRP A 204 -8.03 -3.43 13.11
CA TRP A 204 -7.56 -4.60 13.86
C TRP A 204 -6.06 -4.85 13.68
N GLN A 205 -5.54 -4.64 12.47
CA GLN A 205 -4.12 -4.80 12.18
C GLN A 205 -3.29 -3.68 12.83
N LEU A 206 -3.80 -2.44 12.82
CA LEU A 206 -3.20 -1.32 13.52
C LEU A 206 -3.20 -1.56 15.05
N LEU A 207 -4.27 -2.11 15.60
CA LEU A 207 -4.36 -2.51 17.02
C LEU A 207 -3.31 -3.56 17.36
N SER A 208 -3.12 -4.56 16.48
CA SER A 208 -2.07 -5.59 16.61
C SER A 208 -0.67 -4.97 16.71
N TYR A 209 -0.36 -4.00 15.84
CA TYR A 209 0.87 -3.23 15.93
C TYR A 209 0.97 -2.41 17.23
N ALA A 210 -0.10 -1.71 17.61
CA ALA A 210 -0.14 -0.86 18.79
C ALA A 210 0.12 -1.63 20.09
N HIS A 211 -0.38 -2.87 20.21
CA HIS A 211 -0.07 -3.78 21.32
C HIS A 211 1.38 -4.25 21.27
N TYR A 212 1.85 -4.73 20.11
CA TYR A 212 3.21 -5.23 19.95
C TYR A 212 4.23 -4.15 20.31
N ALA A 213 4.11 -2.95 19.74
CA ALA A 213 5.00 -1.84 20.00
C ALA A 213 5.07 -1.48 21.49
N ARG A 214 3.93 -1.47 22.20
CA ARG A 214 3.91 -1.18 23.65
C ARG A 214 4.49 -2.29 24.52
N GLN A 215 4.48 -3.52 24.02
CA GLN A 215 5.09 -4.65 24.72
C GLN A 215 6.62 -4.63 24.62
N VAL A 216 7.18 -4.24 23.47
CA VAL A 216 8.62 -4.35 23.19
C VAL A 216 9.39 -3.05 23.39
N MET A 217 8.70 -1.92 23.44
CA MET A 217 9.31 -0.61 23.70
C MET A 217 9.30 -0.31 25.20
N PRO A 218 10.36 0.31 25.77
CA PRO A 218 10.34 0.78 27.14
C PRO A 218 9.27 1.87 27.30
N TYR A 219 8.12 1.51 27.87
CA TYR A 219 6.95 2.37 27.95
C TYR A 219 7.01 3.25 29.20
N GLU A 220 7.41 4.52 29.02
CA GLU A 220 6.96 5.59 29.91
C GLU A 220 5.73 6.28 29.29
N GLU A 221 4.87 6.86 30.13
CA GLU A 221 3.68 7.61 29.71
C GLU A 221 4.02 8.80 28.78
N THR A 222 5.29 9.22 28.76
CA THR A 222 5.90 10.27 27.93
C THR A 222 6.63 9.73 26.68
N SER A 223 6.64 8.41 26.47
CA SER A 223 7.35 7.78 25.35
C SER A 223 6.78 8.20 23.99
N LEU A 224 7.60 8.08 22.93
CA LEU A 224 7.21 8.41 21.55
C LEU A 224 5.87 7.75 21.15
N GLY A 225 5.58 6.56 21.66
CA GLY A 225 4.36 5.82 21.37
C GLY A 225 3.08 6.45 21.92
N SER A 226 3.11 7.01 23.14
CA SER A 226 1.91 7.55 23.80
C SER A 226 1.52 8.94 23.32
N LYS A 227 2.50 9.77 22.92
CA LYS A 227 2.22 11.13 22.43
C LYS A 227 1.68 11.11 21.00
N TYR A 228 2.33 10.38 20.09
CA TYR A 228 2.12 10.55 18.65
C TYR A 228 1.05 9.62 18.07
N TYR A 229 0.77 8.49 18.69
CA TYR A 229 -0.15 7.48 18.15
C TYR A 229 -1.33 7.27 19.07
N LEU A 230 -2.43 6.75 18.53
CA LEU A 230 -3.56 6.30 19.33
C LEU A 230 -3.14 5.15 20.25
N SER A 231 -3.70 5.14 21.45
CA SER A 231 -3.62 4.01 22.38
C SER A 231 -4.46 2.83 21.88
N PRO A 232 -4.17 1.58 22.33
CA PRO A 232 -5.00 0.43 21.98
C PRO A 232 -6.48 0.64 22.31
N ALA A 233 -6.77 1.23 23.47
CA ALA A 233 -8.14 1.56 23.88
C ALA A 233 -8.82 2.58 22.95
N GLU A 234 -8.10 3.61 22.49
CA GLU A 234 -8.62 4.57 21.51
C GLU A 234 -8.86 3.93 20.14
N ILE A 235 -7.98 3.01 19.72
CA ILE A 235 -8.13 2.27 18.47
C ILE A 235 -9.35 1.34 18.55
N GLU A 236 -9.49 0.56 19.61
CA GLU A 236 -10.67 -0.30 19.85
C GLU A 236 -11.97 0.50 19.86
N LEU A 237 -11.99 1.66 20.52
CA LEU A 237 -13.14 2.55 20.51
C LEU A 237 -13.49 3.02 19.09
N GLN A 238 -12.50 3.42 18.29
CA GLN A 238 -12.73 3.86 16.92
C GLN A 238 -13.16 2.73 15.99
N ILE A 239 -12.61 1.53 16.15
CA ILE A 239 -13.04 0.31 15.45
C ILE A 239 -14.55 0.10 15.68
N ASN A 240 -14.99 0.12 16.95
CA ASN A 240 -16.40 -0.07 17.31
C ASN A 240 -17.33 1.05 16.83
N GLN A 241 -16.79 2.22 16.49
CA GLN A 241 -17.56 3.34 15.93
C GLN A 241 -17.60 3.33 14.40
N THR A 242 -16.64 2.65 13.76
CA THR A 242 -16.45 2.67 12.30
C THR A 242 -17.12 1.48 11.63
N TYR A 243 -17.09 0.31 12.28
CA TYR A 243 -17.59 -0.96 11.74
C TYR A 243 -18.91 -1.38 12.38
#